data_AF-A0A0D3G788-F1
#
_entry.id   AF-A0A0D3G788-F1
#
_cell.length_a   1.000
_cell.length_b   1.000
_cell.length_c   1.000
_cell.angle_alpha   90.00
_cell.angle_beta   90.00
_cell.angle_gamma   90.00
#
_symmetry.space_group_name_H-M   'P 1'
#
loop_
_entity.id
_entity.type
_entity.pdbx_description
1 polymer ?
#
loop_
_entity_poly.entity_id
_entity_poly.type
_entity_poly.pdbx_seq_one_letter_code
_entity_poly.pdbx_strand_id
1 'polypeptide(L)'
;MLYLHVVSGKGIQDFQALLHQGYSRTPSATAAAAAAQPPVPLALAAPPSRPCLRPDDHAKVAKPKLVIFIRKQNRVLLNLPHIVTACRRAGFAPHVMNLRRQTPLTAIHAALYSADAMVAVHGAAVTHFLFMRPGSVLLQIVPVGLDWAADAFYGKPAQQLGLGYLEYKVAPEESSLAAEYGVNSTVVRDPSVISSRGWWEMKKVYMDRQNVTVNIKRFGELLRSARLHLKNATACGKAASAAATTTAAR
;
A
#
# COMPACT_ATOMS: atom_id res chain seq x y z
N MET A 1 1.34 27.98 17.89
CA MET A 1 0.59 26.78 17.48
C MET A 1 -0.16 27.12 16.21
N LEU A 2 0.38 26.79 15.03
CA LEU A 2 -0.26 27.07 13.75
C LEU A 2 -1.40 26.06 13.53
N TYR A 3 -2.64 26.54 13.65
CA TYR A 3 -3.82 25.76 13.27
C TYR A 3 -3.97 25.80 11.75
N LEU A 4 -3.63 24.70 11.06
CA LEU A 4 -4.07 24.51 9.68
C LEU A 4 -5.57 24.23 9.70
N HIS A 5 -6.38 25.20 9.27
CA HIS A 5 -7.80 25.02 9.05
C HIS A 5 -8.01 24.50 7.62
N VAL A 6 -8.33 23.21 7.48
CA VAL A 6 -8.66 22.57 6.19
C VAL A 6 -10.15 22.74 5.94
N VAL A 7 -10.53 23.47 4.89
CA VAL A 7 -11.93 23.87 4.58
C VAL A 7 -12.85 22.66 4.28
N SER A 8 -12.28 21.49 3.98
CA SER A 8 -13.03 20.28 3.63
C SER A 8 -12.64 19.03 4.43
N GLY A 9 -11.80 19.13 5.49
CA GLY A 9 -11.16 17.99 6.14
C GLY A 9 -12.11 17.04 6.89
N LYS A 10 -12.86 16.19 6.19
CA LYS A 10 -13.87 15.29 6.76
C LYS A 10 -13.54 13.82 6.60
N GLY A 11 -12.51 13.45 5.84
CA GLY A 11 -12.17 12.04 5.62
C GLY A 11 -10.72 11.76 5.23
N ILE A 12 -10.43 10.46 5.08
CA ILE A 12 -9.08 9.96 4.73
C ILE A 12 -8.54 10.51 3.41
N GLN A 13 -9.43 10.89 2.48
CA GLN A 13 -9.08 11.48 1.18
C GLN A 13 -8.50 12.90 1.34
N ASP A 14 -9.07 13.74 2.21
CA ASP A 14 -8.51 15.07 2.50
C ASP A 14 -7.14 14.95 3.16
N PHE A 15 -6.98 13.98 4.09
CA PHE A 15 -5.70 13.72 4.72
C PHE A 15 -4.65 13.27 3.70
N GLN A 16 -5.01 12.38 2.78
CA GLN A 16 -4.13 11.99 1.68
C GLN A 16 -3.76 13.20 0.80
N ALA A 17 -4.71 14.04 0.42
CA ALA A 17 -4.44 15.25 -0.36
C ALA A 17 -3.44 16.18 0.35
N LEU A 18 -3.61 16.40 1.65
CA LEU A 18 -2.69 17.19 2.47
C LEU A 18 -1.27 16.59 2.48
N LEU A 19 -1.16 15.26 2.59
CA LEU A 19 0.12 14.57 2.51
C LEU A 19 0.80 14.80 1.15
N HIS A 20 0.08 14.61 0.04
CA HIS A 20 0.66 14.85 -1.28
C HIS A 20 1.10 16.30 -1.47
N GLN A 21 0.32 17.27 -1.01
CA GLN A 21 0.67 18.68 -1.11
C GLN A 21 1.90 19.03 -0.26
N GLY A 22 2.03 18.44 0.93
CA GLY A 22 3.17 18.66 1.82
C GLY A 22 4.48 18.09 1.28
N TYR A 23 4.46 16.88 0.72
CA TYR A 23 5.66 16.18 0.26
C TYR A 23 6.02 16.42 -1.21
N SER A 24 5.11 16.95 -2.03
CA SER A 24 5.40 17.27 -3.44
C SER A 24 6.00 18.67 -3.62
N ARG A 25 5.96 19.53 -2.59
CA ARG A 25 6.60 20.85 -2.65
C ARG A 25 8.11 20.69 -2.54
N THR A 26 8.83 21.07 -3.60
CA THR A 26 10.24 21.41 -3.49
C THR A 26 10.36 22.58 -2.51
N PRO A 27 11.35 22.61 -1.60
CA PRO A 27 11.60 23.81 -0.79
C PRO A 27 11.95 24.96 -1.74
N SER A 28 10.95 25.76 -2.11
CA SER A 28 11.18 27.02 -2.79
C SER A 28 11.90 27.96 -1.83
N ALA A 29 12.92 28.65 -2.32
CA ALA A 29 13.73 29.65 -1.60
C ALA A 29 12.92 30.85 -1.06
N THR A 30 11.59 30.83 -1.16
CA THR A 30 10.68 31.91 -0.74
C THR A 30 9.94 31.62 0.57
N ALA A 31 10.30 30.57 1.32
CA ALA A 31 9.70 30.28 2.63
C ALA A 31 10.00 31.35 3.71
N ALA A 32 10.94 32.27 3.47
CA ALA A 32 11.30 33.33 4.41
C ALA A 32 10.31 34.53 4.43
N ALA A 33 9.38 34.63 3.48
CA ALA A 33 8.55 35.84 3.33
C ALA A 33 7.08 35.70 3.80
N ALA A 34 6.63 34.53 4.24
CA ALA A 34 5.20 34.26 4.47
C ALA A 34 4.72 34.43 5.93
N ALA A 35 5.47 35.12 6.78
CA ALA A 35 5.18 35.22 8.21
C ALA A 35 4.12 36.28 8.60
N ALA A 36 3.56 37.03 7.65
CA ALA A 36 2.71 38.19 7.94
C ALA A 36 1.27 38.14 7.38
N GLN A 37 0.84 37.02 6.81
CA GLN A 37 -0.53 36.88 6.30
C GLN A 37 -1.40 36.03 7.24
N PRO A 38 -2.67 36.41 7.49
CA PRO A 38 -3.60 35.56 8.23
C PRO A 38 -3.70 34.19 7.54
N PRO A 39 -3.93 33.09 8.29
CA PRO A 39 -3.96 31.74 7.72
C PRO A 39 -5.06 31.66 6.67
N VAL A 40 -4.67 31.76 5.41
CA VAL A 40 -5.56 31.57 4.27
C VAL A 40 -5.89 30.08 4.25
N PRO A 41 -7.18 29.69 4.17
CA PRO A 41 -7.52 28.29 4.18
C PRO A 41 -6.86 27.55 3.01
N LEU A 42 -6.12 26.49 3.30
CA LEU A 42 -5.37 25.77 2.27
C LEU A 42 -6.35 24.96 1.41
N ALA A 43 -6.60 25.41 0.19
CA ALA A 43 -7.31 24.61 -0.80
C ALA A 43 -6.49 23.35 -1.09
N LEU A 44 -7.04 22.19 -0.73
CA LEU A 44 -6.41 20.89 -1.00
C LEU A 44 -6.62 20.52 -2.46
N ALA A 45 -5.52 20.31 -3.19
CA ALA A 45 -5.59 19.71 -4.51
C ALA A 45 -5.80 18.20 -4.37
N ALA A 46 -6.72 17.63 -5.15
CA ALA A 46 -6.88 16.18 -5.21
C ALA A 46 -5.54 15.53 -5.64
N PRO A 47 -5.13 14.41 -5.01
CA PRO A 47 -3.93 13.71 -5.42
C PRO A 47 -4.09 13.23 -6.87
N PRO A 48 -3.07 13.34 -7.71
CA PRO A 48 -3.19 12.92 -9.09
C PRO A 48 -3.39 11.40 -9.14
N SER A 49 -4.47 11.00 -9.81
CA SER A 49 -4.74 9.59 -10.10
C SER A 49 -3.66 9.00 -10.98
N ARG A 50 -3.56 7.66 -10.99
CA ARG A 50 -2.69 6.95 -11.93
C ARG A 50 -3.07 7.30 -13.39
N PRO A 51 -2.12 7.71 -14.26
CA PRO A 51 -2.40 8.00 -15.66
C PRO A 51 -3.04 6.82 -16.38
N CYS A 52 -4.09 7.10 -17.15
CA CYS A 52 -4.68 6.11 -18.06
C CYS A 52 -3.71 5.86 -19.22
N LEU A 53 -3.30 4.61 -19.43
CA LEU A 53 -2.54 4.22 -20.62
C LEU A 53 -3.52 4.13 -21.79
N ARG A 54 -3.28 4.89 -22.88
CA ARG A 54 -4.10 4.78 -24.09
C ARG A 54 -3.70 3.51 -24.86
N PRO A 55 -4.66 2.80 -25.49
CA PRO A 55 -4.36 1.60 -26.27
C PRO A 55 -3.36 1.83 -27.41
N ASP A 56 -3.33 3.05 -27.95
CA ASP A 56 -2.55 3.41 -29.15
C ASP A 56 -1.12 3.88 -28.82
N ASP A 57 -0.75 3.95 -27.53
CA ASP A 57 0.62 4.23 -27.11
C ASP A 57 1.49 2.97 -27.32
N HIS A 58 1.85 2.69 -28.57
CA HIS A 58 2.76 1.61 -28.98
C HIS A 58 4.21 1.78 -28.49
N ALA A 59 4.51 2.83 -27.72
CA ALA A 59 5.76 2.92 -26.98
C ALA A 59 5.81 1.79 -25.95
N LYS A 60 6.95 1.09 -25.83
CA LYS A 60 7.20 0.01 -24.84
C LYS A 60 6.53 0.36 -23.50
N VAL A 61 5.36 -0.20 -23.24
CA VAL A 61 4.59 0.09 -22.02
C VAL A 61 5.51 -0.21 -20.83
N ALA A 62 5.88 0.83 -20.09
CA ALA A 62 6.76 0.68 -18.95
C ALA A 62 6.16 -0.34 -17.97
N LYS A 63 6.99 -1.27 -17.50
CA LYS A 63 6.55 -2.27 -16.50
C LYS A 63 6.04 -1.53 -15.27
N PRO A 64 4.87 -1.91 -14.69
CA PRO A 64 4.37 -1.22 -13.52
C PRO A 64 5.37 -1.31 -12.37
N LYS A 65 5.57 -0.19 -11.69
CA LYS A 65 6.47 -0.08 -10.55
C LYS A 65 5.83 -0.72 -9.34
N LEU A 66 6.51 -1.67 -8.72
CA LEU A 66 6.07 -2.35 -7.51
C LEU A 66 7.07 -2.11 -6.40
N VAL A 67 6.67 -1.46 -5.32
CA VAL A 67 7.54 -1.24 -4.15
C VAL A 67 7.32 -2.37 -3.15
N ILE A 68 8.39 -2.99 -2.65
CA ILE A 68 8.35 -4.04 -1.62
C ILE A 68 8.95 -3.47 -0.34
N PHE A 69 8.14 -3.31 0.70
CA PHE A 69 8.65 -2.98 2.02
C PHE A 69 9.04 -4.22 2.78
N ILE A 70 10.31 -4.27 3.18
CA ILE A 70 10.89 -5.38 3.93
C ILE A 70 11.14 -5.00 5.38
N ARG A 71 11.22 -6.03 6.21
CA ARG A 71 11.51 -5.94 7.64
C ARG A 71 12.77 -6.76 7.93
N LYS A 72 13.53 -6.36 8.96
CA LYS A 72 14.76 -7.06 9.36
C LYS A 72 14.71 -7.75 10.72
N GLN A 73 13.72 -7.43 11.55
CA GLN A 73 13.67 -7.88 12.94
C GLN A 73 12.58 -8.92 13.19
N ASN A 74 11.34 -8.59 12.82
CA ASN A 74 10.20 -9.48 12.91
C ASN A 74 9.35 -9.38 11.64
N ARG A 75 8.55 -10.41 11.36
CA ARG A 75 7.77 -10.53 10.11
C ARG A 75 8.65 -10.39 8.87
N VAL A 76 9.86 -10.95 8.96
CA VAL A 76 10.84 -10.99 7.89
C VAL A 76 10.35 -11.95 6.81
N LEU A 77 10.52 -11.56 5.55
CA LEU A 77 10.32 -12.44 4.40
C LEU A 77 11.57 -13.28 4.20
N LEU A 78 11.50 -14.56 4.56
CA LEU A 78 12.66 -15.46 4.58
C LEU A 78 13.15 -15.84 3.17
N ASN A 79 12.26 -15.76 2.17
CA ASN A 79 12.56 -16.10 0.78
C ASN A 79 12.41 -14.90 -0.18
N LEU A 80 12.80 -13.70 0.28
CA LEU A 80 12.71 -12.45 -0.50
C LEU A 80 13.26 -12.55 -1.94
N PRO A 81 14.42 -13.19 -2.23
CA PRO A 81 14.89 -13.31 -3.61
C PRO A 81 13.90 -13.99 -4.56
N HIS A 82 13.16 -14.99 -4.07
CA HIS A 82 12.13 -15.68 -4.84
C HIS A 82 10.89 -14.81 -5.05
N ILE A 83 10.49 -14.04 -4.03
CA ILE A 83 9.40 -13.06 -4.12
C ILE A 83 9.71 -11.99 -5.18
N VAL A 84 10.91 -11.42 -5.15
CA VAL A 84 11.35 -10.42 -6.14
C VAL A 84 11.35 -11.03 -7.56
N THR A 85 11.80 -12.28 -7.70
CA THR A 85 11.77 -13.00 -8.99
C THR A 85 10.35 -13.22 -9.47
N ALA A 86 9.41 -13.58 -8.58
CA ALA A 86 8.00 -13.73 -8.91
C ALA A 86 7.39 -12.41 -9.39
N CYS A 87 7.70 -11.28 -8.74
CA CYS A 87 7.27 -9.96 -9.18
C CYS A 87 7.77 -9.64 -10.60
N ARG A 88 9.05 -9.91 -10.90
CA ARG A 88 9.61 -9.71 -12.25
C ARG A 88 8.92 -10.59 -13.29
N ARG A 89 8.70 -11.87 -12.98
CA ARG A 89 7.99 -12.83 -13.86
C ARG A 89 6.54 -12.42 -14.12
N ALA A 90 5.87 -11.83 -13.13
CA ALA A 90 4.54 -11.26 -13.28
C ALA A 90 4.52 -9.92 -14.07
N GLY A 91 5.67 -9.44 -14.54
CA GLY A 91 5.79 -8.25 -15.39
C GLY A 91 5.90 -6.93 -14.63
N PHE A 92 6.16 -6.95 -13.32
CA PHE A 92 6.45 -5.74 -12.54
C PHE A 92 7.93 -5.35 -12.61
N ALA A 93 8.21 -4.08 -12.32
CA ALA A 93 9.54 -3.58 -11.97
C ALA A 93 9.63 -3.42 -10.44
N PRO A 94 10.12 -4.45 -9.70
CA PRO A 94 10.16 -4.40 -8.25
C PRO A 94 11.30 -3.50 -7.74
N HIS A 95 10.99 -2.66 -6.74
CA HIS A 95 11.93 -1.87 -5.96
C HIS A 95 11.82 -2.27 -4.49
N VAL A 96 12.90 -2.82 -3.91
CA VAL A 96 12.91 -3.29 -2.52
C VAL A 96 13.39 -2.15 -1.62
N MET A 97 12.62 -1.86 -0.58
CA MET A 97 12.91 -0.78 0.37
C MET A 97 12.87 -1.32 1.80
N ASN A 98 13.96 -1.11 2.55
CA ASN A 98 14.00 -1.39 3.99
C ASN A 98 13.77 -0.08 4.75
N LEU A 99 12.58 0.06 5.34
CA LEU A 99 12.24 1.24 6.12
C LEU A 99 12.91 1.17 7.49
N ARG A 100 13.73 2.18 7.79
CA ARG A 100 14.34 2.38 9.11
C ARG A 100 13.69 3.58 9.76
N ARG A 101 13.85 3.74 11.08
CA ARG A 101 13.30 4.90 11.82
C ARG A 101 13.75 6.25 11.24
N GLN A 102 14.94 6.29 10.67
CA GLN A 102 15.55 7.46 10.06
C GLN A 102 15.30 7.59 8.56
N THR A 103 14.54 6.69 7.93
CA THR A 103 14.24 6.80 6.50
C THR A 103 13.38 8.06 6.28
N PRO A 104 13.83 9.03 5.47
CA PRO A 104 13.08 10.28 5.27
C PRO A 104 11.71 10.00 4.64
N LEU A 105 10.66 10.65 5.17
CA LEU A 105 9.30 10.52 4.61
C LEU A 105 9.23 11.00 3.15
N THR A 106 10.03 11.99 2.77
CA THR A 106 10.16 12.45 1.37
C THR A 106 10.63 11.33 0.43
N ALA A 107 11.55 10.48 0.86
CA ALA A 107 12.02 9.34 0.07
C ALA A 107 10.93 8.27 -0.07
N ILE A 108 10.18 8.01 1.01
CA ILE A 108 9.05 7.07 1.01
C ILE A 108 7.93 7.57 0.10
N HIS A 109 7.58 8.85 0.22
CA HIS A 109 6.61 9.52 -0.65
C HIS A 109 7.03 9.43 -2.11
N ALA A 110 8.25 9.81 -2.48
CA ALA A 110 8.72 9.74 -3.86
C ALA A 110 8.64 8.32 -4.46
N ALA A 111 8.97 7.30 -3.66
CA ALA A 111 8.88 5.91 -4.07
C ALA A 111 7.43 5.47 -4.32
N LEU A 112 6.51 5.78 -3.40
CA LEU A 112 5.11 5.32 -3.46
C LEU A 112 4.21 6.18 -4.36
N TYR A 113 4.48 7.48 -4.45
CA TYR A 113 3.76 8.40 -5.32
C TYR A 113 3.86 8.00 -6.79
N SER A 114 4.99 7.41 -7.19
CA SER A 114 5.19 6.90 -8.55
C SER A 114 4.94 5.39 -8.69
N ALA A 115 4.62 4.68 -7.61
CA ALA A 115 4.35 3.25 -7.66
C ALA A 115 2.96 2.95 -8.25
N ASP A 116 2.84 1.77 -8.84
CA ASP A 116 1.56 1.19 -9.29
C ASP A 116 1.08 0.11 -8.31
N ALA A 117 2.00 -0.54 -7.61
CA ALA A 117 1.68 -1.50 -6.57
C ALA A 117 2.63 -1.39 -5.38
N MET A 118 2.15 -1.78 -4.20
CA MET A 118 2.94 -1.90 -2.98
C MET A 118 2.74 -3.28 -2.38
N VAL A 119 3.82 -3.97 -2.02
CA VAL A 119 3.82 -5.20 -1.26
C VAL A 119 4.43 -4.95 0.11
N ALA A 120 3.71 -5.30 1.17
CA ALA A 120 4.24 -5.19 2.53
C ALA A 120 3.64 -6.25 3.44
N VAL A 121 4.44 -6.74 4.39
CA VAL A 121 3.92 -7.57 5.49
C VAL A 121 3.21 -6.68 6.49
N HIS A 122 2.05 -7.13 6.99
CA HIS A 122 1.23 -6.43 7.98
C HIS A 122 2.10 -5.80 9.07
N GLY A 123 1.85 -4.52 9.37
CA GLY A 123 2.54 -3.75 10.40
C GLY A 123 2.60 -2.26 10.07
N ALA A 124 3.18 -1.46 10.95
CA ALA A 124 3.15 0.01 10.84
C ALA A 124 3.62 0.56 9.47
N ALA A 125 4.59 -0.08 8.81
CA ALA A 125 5.08 0.31 7.49
C ALA A 125 4.01 0.29 6.39
N VAL A 126 2.93 -0.49 6.55
CA VAL A 126 1.84 -0.57 5.58
C VAL A 126 1.11 0.77 5.48
N THR A 127 1.00 1.58 6.55
CA THR A 127 0.29 2.87 6.55
C THR A 127 0.76 3.84 5.48
N HIS A 128 1.99 3.71 4.99
CA HIS A 128 2.50 4.53 3.91
C HIS A 128 1.77 4.31 2.58
N PHE A 129 0.86 3.33 2.46
CA PHE A 129 -0.11 3.24 1.35
C PHE A 129 -0.85 4.56 1.12
N LEU A 130 -0.96 5.41 2.15
CA LEU A 130 -1.48 6.78 2.05
C LEU A 130 -0.77 7.65 1.00
N PHE A 131 0.47 7.34 0.63
CA PHE A 131 1.20 8.04 -0.44
C PHE A 131 0.97 7.44 -1.84
N MET A 132 0.20 6.36 -1.94
CA MET A 132 -0.14 5.76 -3.24
C MET A 132 -1.29 6.50 -3.89
N ARG A 133 -1.29 6.52 -5.22
CA ARG A 133 -2.34 7.16 -6.01
C ARG A 133 -3.56 6.26 -6.16
N PRO A 134 -4.79 6.83 -6.20
CA PRO A 134 -5.97 6.09 -6.62
C PRO A 134 -5.74 5.33 -7.94
N GLY A 135 -6.29 4.12 -8.03
CA GLY A 135 -6.06 3.19 -9.15
C GLY A 135 -4.77 2.36 -9.06
N SER A 136 -4.03 2.46 -7.96
CA SER A 136 -2.90 1.59 -7.61
C SER A 136 -3.35 0.41 -6.75
N VAL A 137 -2.46 -0.56 -6.48
CA VAL A 137 -2.79 -1.79 -5.72
C VAL A 137 -1.94 -1.93 -4.45
N LEU A 138 -2.59 -2.10 -3.30
CA LEU A 138 -1.97 -2.55 -2.05
C LEU A 138 -2.09 -4.08 -1.93
N LEU A 139 -0.95 -4.77 -1.93
CA LEU A 139 -0.79 -6.19 -1.65
C LEU A 139 -0.27 -6.38 -0.24
N GLN A 140 -1.13 -6.80 0.68
CA GLN A 140 -0.75 -7.03 2.06
C GLN A 140 -0.48 -8.51 2.32
N ILE A 141 0.72 -8.84 2.79
CA ILE A 141 1.02 -10.16 3.35
C ILE A 141 0.52 -10.16 4.78
N VAL A 142 -0.47 -11.01 5.08
CA VAL A 142 -1.16 -11.08 6.37
C VAL A 142 -0.64 -12.31 7.12
N PRO A 143 0.18 -12.12 8.17
CA PRO A 143 0.62 -13.22 9.03
C PRO A 143 -0.56 -13.87 9.75
N VAL A 144 -0.35 -15.11 10.23
CA VAL A 144 -1.33 -15.86 11.02
C VAL A 144 -1.82 -15.01 12.19
N GLY A 145 -3.14 -15.00 12.41
CA GLY A 145 -3.78 -14.31 13.54
C GLY A 145 -4.04 -12.81 13.36
N LEU A 146 -3.77 -12.25 12.19
CA LEU A 146 -3.89 -10.81 11.93
C LEU A 146 -4.95 -10.43 10.87
N ASP A 147 -5.82 -11.35 10.47
CA ASP A 147 -6.86 -11.13 9.45
C ASP A 147 -7.74 -9.91 9.70
N TRP A 148 -8.40 -9.87 10.86
CA TRP A 148 -9.27 -8.75 11.23
C TRP A 148 -8.51 -7.42 11.26
N ALA A 149 -7.29 -7.44 11.81
CA ALA A 149 -6.47 -6.24 11.90
C ALA A 149 -6.02 -5.74 10.52
N ALA A 150 -5.74 -6.66 9.58
CA ALA A 150 -5.34 -6.30 8.22
C ALA A 150 -6.47 -5.54 7.51
N ASP A 151 -7.67 -6.10 7.51
CA ASP A 151 -8.84 -5.47 6.88
C ASP A 151 -9.23 -4.15 7.57
N ALA A 152 -9.29 -4.13 8.91
CA ALA A 152 -9.69 -2.95 9.66
C ALA A 152 -8.70 -1.78 9.52
N PHE A 153 -7.40 -2.06 9.56
CA PHE A 153 -6.37 -1.00 9.55
C PHE A 153 -5.93 -0.58 8.15
N TYR A 154 -6.04 -1.45 7.15
CA TYR A 154 -5.48 -1.19 5.82
C TYR A 154 -6.44 -1.51 4.70
N GLY A 155 -7.20 -2.61 4.78
CA GLY A 155 -8.15 -3.00 3.73
C GLY A 155 -9.21 -1.95 3.45
N LYS A 156 -10.07 -1.67 4.43
CA LYS A 156 -11.14 -0.65 4.28
C LYS A 156 -10.57 0.74 3.97
N PRO A 157 -9.53 1.23 4.67
CA PRO A 157 -8.90 2.51 4.33
C PRO A 157 -8.33 2.59 2.90
N ALA A 158 -7.67 1.53 2.41
CA ALA A 158 -7.13 1.50 1.05
C ALA A 158 -8.25 1.58 0.00
N GLN A 159 -9.36 0.88 0.22
CA GLN A 159 -10.52 0.94 -0.65
C GLN A 159 -11.18 2.33 -0.66
N GLN A 160 -11.26 3.00 0.49
CA GLN A 160 -11.76 4.39 0.58
C GLN A 160 -10.89 5.39 -0.19
N LEU A 161 -9.59 5.10 -0.37
CA LEU A 161 -8.66 5.86 -1.20
C LEU A 161 -8.64 5.43 -2.68
N GLY A 162 -9.55 4.55 -3.09
CA GLY A 162 -9.63 4.06 -4.46
C GLY A 162 -8.47 3.15 -4.86
N LEU A 163 -7.83 2.49 -3.90
CA LEU A 163 -6.82 1.46 -4.16
C LEU A 163 -7.48 0.09 -4.32
N GLY A 164 -6.92 -0.74 -5.20
CA GLY A 164 -7.19 -2.18 -5.15
C GLY A 164 -6.50 -2.77 -3.92
N TYR A 165 -7.24 -3.48 -3.07
CA TYR A 165 -6.68 -4.16 -1.90
C TYR A 165 -6.69 -5.68 -2.11
N LEU A 166 -5.53 -6.31 -1.95
CA LEU A 166 -5.34 -7.75 -2.13
C LEU A 166 -4.58 -8.33 -0.94
N GLU A 167 -5.10 -9.41 -0.36
CA GLU A 167 -4.49 -10.08 0.79
C GLU A 167 -3.76 -11.35 0.36
N TYR A 168 -2.53 -11.50 0.81
CA TYR A 168 -1.82 -12.77 0.86
C TYR A 168 -1.88 -13.32 2.29
N LYS A 169 -2.91 -14.12 2.57
CA LYS A 169 -3.05 -14.79 3.86
C LYS A 169 -2.04 -15.93 3.97
N VAL A 170 -1.10 -15.76 4.89
CA VAL A 170 -0.05 -16.74 5.19
C VAL A 170 -0.70 -18.01 5.74
N ALA A 171 -0.46 -19.13 5.07
CA ALA A 171 -0.88 -20.43 5.56
C ALA A 171 -0.03 -20.86 6.77
N PRO A 172 -0.56 -21.73 7.64
CA PRO A 172 0.19 -22.34 8.75
C PRO A 172 1.62 -22.76 8.39
N GLU A 173 1.79 -23.48 7.29
CA GLU A 173 3.06 -24.06 6.83
C GLU A 173 4.08 -23.00 6.36
N GLU A 174 3.60 -21.80 6.03
CA GLU A 174 4.43 -20.68 5.58
C GLU A 174 4.94 -19.81 6.73
N SER A 175 4.39 -20.01 7.94
CA SER A 175 4.75 -19.28 9.14
C SER A 175 5.91 -19.95 9.87
N SER A 176 6.87 -19.17 10.37
CA SER A 176 7.91 -19.71 11.27
C SER A 176 7.33 -20.29 12.56
N LEU A 177 6.10 -19.93 12.93
CA LEU A 177 5.40 -20.50 14.08
C LEU A 177 5.16 -22.01 13.93
N ALA A 178 5.04 -22.53 12.70
CA ALA A 178 4.91 -23.96 12.47
C ALA A 178 6.16 -24.74 12.89
N ALA A 179 7.35 -24.16 12.72
CA ALA A 179 8.59 -24.78 13.20
C ALA A 179 8.74 -24.65 14.72
N GLU A 180 8.23 -23.57 15.31
CA GLU A 180 8.36 -23.28 16.75
C GLU A 180 7.36 -24.06 17.61
N TYR A 181 6.10 -24.14 17.18
CA TYR A 181 5.01 -24.74 17.96
C TYR A 181 4.49 -26.06 17.36
N GLY A 182 4.87 -26.36 16.12
CA GLY A 182 4.29 -27.45 15.33
C GLY A 182 3.12 -26.98 14.47
N VAL A 183 3.07 -27.46 13.23
CA VAL A 183 2.06 -27.05 12.22
C VAL A 183 0.60 -27.33 12.63
N ASN A 184 0.38 -28.33 13.49
CA ASN A 184 -0.94 -28.71 14.00
C ASN A 184 -1.23 -28.16 15.39
N SER A 185 -0.36 -27.33 15.95
CA SER A 185 -0.62 -26.68 17.24
C SER A 185 -1.76 -25.68 17.12
N THR A 186 -2.49 -25.49 18.22
CA THR A 186 -3.56 -24.50 18.31
C THR A 186 -3.05 -23.09 18.08
N VAL A 187 -1.81 -22.78 18.46
CA VAL A 187 -1.16 -21.48 18.17
C VAL A 187 -1.14 -21.16 16.67
N VAL A 188 -0.96 -22.18 15.82
CA VAL A 188 -0.85 -21.96 14.37
C VAL A 188 -2.22 -22.14 13.68
N ARG A 189 -3.00 -23.14 14.08
CA ARG A 189 -4.27 -23.52 13.43
C ARG A 189 -5.48 -22.74 13.93
N ASP A 190 -5.48 -22.32 15.19
CA ASP A 190 -6.56 -21.56 15.80
C ASP A 190 -6.03 -20.34 16.55
N PRO A 191 -5.70 -19.26 15.82
CA PRO A 191 -5.11 -18.08 16.43
C PRO A 191 -5.99 -17.40 17.49
N SER A 192 -7.31 -17.69 17.47
CA SER A 192 -8.28 -17.12 18.40
C SER A 192 -7.99 -17.49 19.86
N VAL A 193 -7.40 -18.67 20.10
CA VAL A 193 -7.03 -19.16 21.44
C VAL A 193 -5.97 -18.30 22.12
N ILE A 194 -5.06 -17.72 21.33
CA ILE A 194 -4.06 -16.78 21.84
C ILE A 194 -4.64 -15.36 21.88
N SER A 195 -5.40 -14.97 20.86
CA SER A 195 -6.01 -13.64 20.80
C SER A 195 -7.01 -13.38 21.93
N SER A 196 -7.73 -14.41 22.39
CA SER A 196 -8.65 -14.32 23.53
C SER A 196 -7.96 -14.09 24.87
N ARG A 197 -6.65 -14.34 24.97
CA ARG A 197 -5.83 -14.06 26.16
C ARG A 197 -5.39 -12.60 26.25
N GLY A 198 -5.77 -11.77 25.27
CA GLY A 198 -5.55 -10.34 25.26
C GLY A 198 -4.46 -9.88 24.28
N TRP A 199 -4.41 -8.56 24.09
CA TRP A 199 -3.57 -7.88 23.10
C TRP A 199 -2.08 -8.23 23.22
N TRP A 200 -1.54 -8.33 24.44
CA TRP A 200 -0.12 -8.59 24.62
C TRP A 200 0.32 -9.98 24.21
N GLU A 201 -0.48 -11.01 24.48
CA GLU A 201 -0.16 -12.37 24.03
C GLU A 201 -0.27 -12.49 22.50
N MET A 202 -1.33 -11.91 21.93
CA MET A 202 -1.51 -11.84 20.47
C MET A 202 -0.33 -11.15 19.78
N LYS A 203 0.09 -9.98 20.29
CA LYS A 203 1.25 -9.26 19.75
C LYS A 203 2.53 -10.07 19.87
N LYS A 204 2.81 -10.61 21.05
CA LYS A 204 4.02 -11.37 21.35
C LYS A 204 4.17 -12.56 20.41
N VAL A 205 3.09 -13.30 20.14
CA VAL A 205 3.14 -14.47 19.26
C VAL A 205 3.10 -14.06 17.78
N TYR A 206 2.05 -13.37 17.34
CA TYR A 206 1.79 -13.20 15.91
C TYR A 206 2.49 -11.99 15.28
N MET A 207 2.83 -10.96 16.06
CA MET A 207 3.48 -9.75 15.53
C MET A 207 5.00 -9.73 15.74
N ASP A 208 5.48 -10.29 16.86
CA ASP A 208 6.88 -10.20 17.26
C ASP A 208 7.71 -11.45 16.90
N ARG A 209 7.13 -12.66 16.95
CA ARG A 209 7.86 -13.93 16.78
C ARG A 209 7.66 -14.63 15.43
N GLN A 210 6.81 -14.09 14.59
CA GLN A 210 6.46 -14.69 13.30
C GLN A 210 7.29 -14.10 12.16
N ASN A 211 7.92 -14.96 11.38
CA ASN A 211 8.49 -14.68 10.05
C ASN A 211 7.77 -15.52 8.99
N VAL A 212 7.95 -15.17 7.71
CA VAL A 212 7.12 -15.72 6.64
C VAL A 212 7.99 -16.25 5.49
N THR A 213 7.70 -17.47 5.05
CA THR A 213 8.19 -18.06 3.81
C THR A 213 7.04 -18.14 2.81
N VAL A 214 7.01 -17.21 1.86
CA VAL A 214 5.88 -17.06 0.93
C VAL A 214 5.87 -18.20 -0.10
N ASN A 215 4.73 -18.86 -0.29
CA ASN A 215 4.48 -19.80 -1.38
C ASN A 215 4.41 -19.03 -2.71
N ILE A 216 5.42 -19.23 -3.54
CA ILE A 216 5.61 -18.46 -4.78
C ILE A 216 4.51 -18.71 -5.82
N LYS A 217 3.91 -19.91 -5.84
CA LYS A 217 2.82 -20.23 -6.78
C LYS A 217 1.57 -19.41 -6.45
N ARG A 218 1.13 -19.47 -5.18
CA ARG A 218 -0.01 -18.68 -4.67
C ARG A 218 0.24 -17.18 -4.76
N PHE A 219 1.45 -16.75 -4.44
CA PHE A 219 1.80 -15.33 -4.55
C PHE A 219 1.79 -14.86 -6.02
N GLY A 220 2.23 -15.72 -6.95
CA GLY A 220 2.14 -15.46 -8.38
C GLY A 220 0.71 -15.28 -8.90
N GLU A 221 -0.25 -16.05 -8.38
CA GLU A 221 -1.68 -15.85 -8.65
C GLU A 221 -2.15 -14.45 -8.21
N LEU A 222 -1.78 -14.05 -6.99
CA LEU A 222 -2.14 -12.75 -6.44
C LEU A 222 -1.53 -11.58 -7.24
N LEU A 223 -0.27 -11.72 -7.68
CA LEU A 223 0.40 -10.76 -8.57
C LEU A 223 -0.31 -10.63 -9.92
N ARG A 224 -0.86 -11.72 -10.47
CA ARG A 224 -1.68 -11.69 -11.69
C ARG A 224 -2.98 -10.91 -11.47
N SER A 225 -3.66 -11.13 -10.35
CA SER A 225 -4.85 -10.36 -9.97
C SER A 225 -4.53 -8.86 -9.85
N ALA A 226 -3.42 -8.51 -9.19
CA ALA A 226 -2.95 -7.12 -9.12
C ALA A 226 -2.73 -6.53 -10.51
N ARG A 227 -2.12 -7.30 -11.42
CA ARG A 227 -1.89 -6.89 -12.81
C ARG A 227 -3.18 -6.60 -13.56
N LEU A 228 -4.23 -7.39 -13.34
CA LEU A 228 -5.56 -7.21 -13.94
C LEU A 228 -6.25 -5.96 -13.37
N HIS A 229 -6.21 -5.76 -12.05
CA HIS A 229 -6.70 -4.53 -11.42
C HIS A 229 -6.06 -3.29 -12.04
N LEU A 230 -4.73 -3.30 -12.24
CA LEU A 230 -4.03 -2.20 -12.87
C LEU A 230 -4.43 -1.98 -14.33
N LYS A 231 -4.81 -3.02 -15.09
CA LYS A 231 -5.30 -2.85 -16.47
C LYS A 231 -6.70 -2.23 -16.50
N ASN A 232 -7.57 -2.68 -15.61
CA ASN A 232 -8.95 -2.21 -15.53
C ASN A 232 -9.01 -0.75 -15.05
N ALA A 233 -8.17 -0.37 -14.07
CA ALA A 233 -8.07 1.01 -13.61
C ALA A 233 -7.59 1.97 -14.72
N THR A 234 -6.70 1.54 -15.62
CA THR A 234 -6.27 2.34 -16.79
C THR A 234 -7.33 2.46 -17.89
N ALA A 235 -8.31 1.54 -17.96
CA ALA A 235 -9.37 1.58 -18.95
C ALA A 235 -10.48 2.60 -18.62
N CYS A 236 -10.45 3.19 -17.43
CA CYS A 236 -11.49 4.08 -16.90
C CYS A 236 -11.65 5.41 -17.68
N GLY A 237 -10.75 5.72 -18.62
CA GLY A 237 -10.88 6.87 -19.52
C GLY A 237 -11.86 6.69 -20.69
N LYS A 238 -12.26 5.46 -21.05
CA LYS A 238 -13.14 5.24 -22.21
C LYS A 238 -14.62 5.53 -21.93
N ALA A 239 -15.09 5.33 -20.69
CA ALA A 239 -16.49 5.57 -20.32
C ALA A 239 -16.76 7.05 -20.02
N ALA A 240 -15.80 7.75 -19.39
CA ALA A 240 -15.94 9.18 -19.09
C ALA A 240 -15.90 10.08 -20.34
N SER A 241 -15.14 9.71 -21.38
CA SER A 241 -15.14 10.45 -22.65
C SER A 241 -16.38 10.17 -23.51
N ALA A 242 -16.93 8.95 -23.47
CA ALA A 242 -18.15 8.62 -24.20
C ALA A 242 -19.39 9.32 -23.61
N ALA A 243 -19.46 9.45 -22.29
CA ALA A 243 -20.52 10.20 -21.62
C ALA A 243 -20.45 11.71 -21.92
N ALA A 244 -19.25 12.31 -21.93
CA ALA A 244 -19.08 13.73 -22.23
C ALA A 244 -19.40 14.11 -23.69
N THR A 245 -19.22 13.18 -24.64
CA THR A 245 -19.52 13.44 -26.06
C THR A 245 -21.01 13.34 -26.35
N THR A 246 -21.79 12.63 -25.52
CA THR A 246 -23.24 12.49 -25.72
C THR A 246 -24.04 13.67 -25.14
N THR A 247 -23.48 14.39 -24.16
CA THR A 247 -24.12 15.57 -23.56
C THR A 247 -23.87 16.87 -24.36
N ALA A 248 -22.89 16.90 -25.26
CA ALA A 248 -22.62 18.05 -26.12
C ALA A 248 -23.42 18.04 -27.45
N ALA A 249 -24.27 17.04 -27.67
CA ALA A 249 -25.08 16.86 -28.89
C ALA A 249 -26.60 16.93 -28.64
N ARG A 250 -27.03 17.64 -27.59
CA ARG A 250 -28.45 17.95 -27.33
C ARG A 250 -28.66 19.41 -26.99
#